data_AF-A0A2I1HLG7-F1
#
_entry.id   AF-A0A2I1HLG7-F1
#
_cell.length_a   1.000
_cell.length_b   1.000
_cell.length_c   1.000
_cell.angle_alpha   90.00
_cell.angle_beta   90.00
_cell.angle_gamma   90.00
#
_symmetry.space_group_name_H-M   'P 1'
#
loop_
_entity.id
_entity.type
_entity.pdbx_description
1 polymer ?
#
loop_
_entity_poly.entity_id
_entity_poly.type
_entity_poly.pdbx_seq_one_letter_code
_entity_poly.pdbx_strand_id
1 'polypeptide(L)'
;MGDNSVIEIEIDIDKIDVDKIDVDNKIYERHNGKPITRVEISSNENYFITYSKEDISIVGWNVEDIDKVQLKFDQAVKINEDNKNNEDNKYEIKSLCVSDDKKLAYIVEDCYIIDMNNKDKKIVSSIDKYAAAKYCTFNLKGEFILYSVIKNYSTIGDHKIIWIYSTQTKNDKWE
;
A
#
# COMPACT_ATOMS: atom_id res chain seq x y z
N MET A 1 10.75 -19.65 56.96
CA MET A 1 10.02 -20.55 56.04
C MET A 1 9.23 -19.64 55.11
N GLY A 2 9.76 -19.43 53.91
CA GLY A 2 9.06 -18.68 52.86
C GLY A 2 8.84 -19.64 51.71
N ASP A 3 7.57 -19.96 51.43
CA ASP A 3 7.19 -20.77 50.28
C ASP A 3 7.27 -19.90 49.03
N ASN A 4 8.24 -20.18 48.16
CA ASN A 4 8.20 -19.73 46.78
C ASN A 4 7.33 -20.71 46.00
N SER A 5 6.06 -20.36 45.79
CA SER A 5 5.23 -21.06 44.82
C SER A 5 5.69 -20.70 43.41
N VAL A 6 6.33 -21.65 42.73
CA VAL A 6 6.59 -21.56 41.29
C VAL A 6 5.27 -21.81 40.57
N ILE A 7 4.81 -20.84 39.79
CA ILE A 7 3.64 -20.99 38.91
C ILE A 7 4.18 -21.57 37.59
N GLU A 8 3.97 -22.86 37.36
CA GLU A 8 4.18 -23.46 36.04
C GLU A 8 3.00 -23.10 35.13
N ILE A 9 3.29 -22.31 34.09
CA ILE A 9 2.34 -22.00 33.02
C ILE A 9 2.57 -23.05 31.94
N GLU A 10 1.75 -24.09 31.93
CA GLU A 10 1.74 -25.11 30.88
C GLU A 10 1.02 -24.53 29.65
N ILE A 11 1.78 -24.14 28.63
CA ILE A 11 1.23 -23.70 27.36
C ILE A 11 1.00 -24.95 26.52
N ASP A 12 -0.25 -25.38 26.42
CA ASP A 12 -0.67 -26.52 25.59
C ASP A 12 -0.67 -26.08 24.10
N ILE A 13 0.44 -26.36 23.41
CA ILE A 13 0.68 -25.99 22.00
C ILE A 13 -0.10 -26.91 21.03
N ASP A 14 -0.72 -27.99 21.52
CA ASP A 14 -1.34 -29.04 20.70
C ASP A 14 -2.77 -28.71 20.22
N LYS A 15 -3.23 -27.45 20.37
CA LYS A 15 -4.56 -27.00 19.92
C LYS A 15 -4.57 -25.93 18.83
N ILE A 16 -3.45 -25.72 18.14
CA ILE A 16 -3.52 -25.03 16.85
C ILE A 16 -3.87 -26.08 15.81
N ASP A 17 -5.18 -26.27 15.62
CA ASP A 17 -5.72 -27.09 14.55
C ASP A 17 -5.46 -26.35 13.21
N VAL A 18 -4.32 -26.64 12.57
CA VAL A 18 -3.97 -26.15 11.23
C VAL A 18 -4.73 -26.96 10.16
N ASP A 19 -5.79 -27.67 10.54
CA ASP A 19 -6.59 -28.44 9.59
C ASP A 19 -7.52 -27.51 8.80
N LYS A 20 -7.14 -27.35 7.53
CA LYS A 20 -7.86 -26.69 6.44
C LYS A 20 -7.97 -25.17 6.60
N ILE A 21 -6.86 -24.51 6.29
CA ILE A 21 -6.96 -23.31 5.46
C ILE A 21 -7.64 -23.77 4.17
N ASP A 22 -8.96 -23.55 4.07
CA ASP A 22 -9.67 -23.60 2.80
C ASP A 22 -9.09 -22.44 1.98
N VAL A 23 -7.95 -22.69 1.34
CA VAL A 23 -7.31 -21.76 0.41
C VAL A 23 -8.29 -21.72 -0.74
N ASP A 24 -9.25 -20.81 -0.64
CA ASP A 24 -10.24 -20.52 -1.65
C ASP A 24 -9.47 -20.38 -2.95
N ASN A 25 -9.57 -21.36 -3.87
CA ASN A 25 -8.70 -21.49 -5.04
C ASN A 25 -8.72 -20.23 -5.93
N LYS A 26 -9.70 -19.34 -5.73
CA LYS A 26 -9.74 -17.98 -6.26
C LYS A 26 -8.56 -17.10 -5.85
N ILE A 27 -7.85 -17.39 -4.76
CA ILE A 27 -6.61 -16.67 -4.37
C ILE A 27 -5.52 -16.92 -5.39
N TYR A 28 -5.42 -18.13 -5.97
CA TYR A 28 -4.44 -18.42 -7.03
C TYR A 28 -4.71 -17.64 -8.33
N GLU A 29 -5.94 -17.18 -8.55
CA GLU A 29 -6.25 -16.27 -9.68
C GLU A 29 -5.82 -14.82 -9.40
N ARG A 30 -5.66 -14.45 -8.12
CA ARG A 30 -5.24 -13.10 -7.73
C ARG A 30 -3.74 -13.00 -7.95
N HIS A 31 -3.32 -11.92 -8.62
CA HIS A 31 -1.98 -11.78 -9.21
C HIS A 31 -1.64 -12.80 -10.31
N ASN A 32 -2.63 -13.40 -11.00
CA ASN A 32 -2.40 -14.36 -12.09
C ASN A 32 -1.44 -15.51 -11.69
N GLY A 33 -1.49 -15.94 -10.43
CA GLY A 33 -0.61 -16.95 -9.86
C GLY A 33 0.83 -16.49 -9.60
N LYS A 34 1.14 -15.20 -9.74
CA LYS A 34 2.48 -14.64 -9.50
C LYS A 34 2.74 -14.37 -8.02
N PRO A 35 4.02 -14.42 -7.58
CA PRO A 35 4.36 -14.17 -6.19
C PRO A 35 3.97 -12.76 -5.72
N ILE A 36 3.40 -12.68 -4.52
CA ILE A 36 3.24 -11.40 -3.82
C ILE A 36 4.62 -10.95 -3.35
N THR A 37 4.99 -9.73 -3.72
CA THR A 37 6.30 -9.11 -3.46
C THR A 37 6.24 -7.98 -2.44
N ARG A 38 5.05 -7.43 -2.19
CA ARG A 38 4.83 -6.36 -1.21
C ARG A 38 3.41 -6.42 -0.65
N VAL A 39 3.28 -6.05 0.61
CA VAL A 39 2.00 -5.83 1.30
C VAL A 39 2.05 -4.43 1.91
N GLU A 40 1.00 -3.64 1.74
CA GLU A 40 0.87 -2.31 2.32
C GLU A 40 -0.50 -2.19 3.01
N ILE A 41 -0.52 -1.65 4.22
CA ILE A 41 -1.69 -1.61 5.10
C ILE A 41 -2.12 -0.14 5.27
N SER A 42 -3.43 0.10 5.32
CA SER A 42 -3.99 1.41 5.59
C SER A 42 -3.76 1.84 7.03
N SER A 43 -3.81 3.15 7.29
CA SER A 43 -3.43 3.71 8.59
C SER A 43 -4.29 3.22 9.75
N ASN A 44 -5.58 2.90 9.52
CA ASN A 44 -6.47 2.33 10.53
C ASN A 44 -6.61 0.80 10.41
N GLU A 45 -5.75 0.15 9.63
CA GLU A 45 -5.66 -1.31 9.48
C GLU A 45 -6.96 -1.99 9.01
N ASN A 46 -7.91 -1.22 8.47
CA ASN A 46 -9.19 -1.73 7.98
C ASN A 46 -9.13 -2.15 6.49
N TYR A 47 -8.02 -1.85 5.82
CA TYR A 47 -7.79 -2.18 4.42
C TYR A 47 -6.30 -2.46 4.19
N PHE A 48 -5.99 -3.37 3.30
CA PHE A 48 -4.62 -3.54 2.82
C PHE A 48 -4.61 -3.95 1.36
N ILE A 49 -3.44 -3.81 0.74
CA ILE A 49 -3.19 -4.23 -0.62
C ILE A 49 -2.01 -5.22 -0.67
N THR A 50 -2.06 -6.10 -1.66
CA THR A 50 -0.97 -6.96 -2.08
C THR A 50 -0.50 -6.54 -3.45
N TYR A 51 0.80 -6.64 -3.72
CA TYR A 51 1.41 -6.29 -5.00
C TYR A 51 2.36 -7.38 -5.50
N SER A 52 2.24 -7.73 -6.76
CA SER A 52 3.17 -8.61 -7.47
C SER A 52 3.98 -7.79 -8.47
N LYS A 53 5.31 -7.81 -8.31
CA LYS A 53 6.24 -7.14 -9.23
C LYS A 53 6.25 -7.77 -10.63
N GLU A 54 6.00 -9.07 -10.72
CA GLU A 54 6.12 -9.83 -11.97
C GLU A 54 5.00 -9.53 -12.97
N ASP A 55 3.77 -9.32 -12.49
CA ASP A 55 2.62 -8.98 -13.34
C ASP A 55 2.02 -7.60 -13.05
N ILE A 56 2.66 -6.83 -12.17
CA ILE A 56 2.34 -5.43 -11.84
C ILE A 56 0.91 -5.26 -11.31
N SER A 57 0.34 -6.34 -10.77
CA SER A 57 -1.04 -6.34 -10.28
C SER A 57 -1.09 -5.96 -8.80
N ILE A 58 -2.12 -5.18 -8.46
CA ILE A 58 -2.44 -4.76 -7.10
C ILE A 58 -3.82 -5.29 -6.75
N VAL A 59 -3.93 -5.92 -5.59
CA VAL A 59 -5.19 -6.49 -5.11
C VAL A 59 -5.49 -5.93 -3.73
N GLY A 60 -6.70 -5.44 -3.53
CA GLY A 60 -7.18 -4.85 -2.27
C GLY A 60 -8.10 -5.78 -1.50
N TRP A 61 -8.03 -5.64 -0.18
CA TRP A 61 -8.67 -6.54 0.78
C TRP A 61 -9.29 -5.73 1.93
N ASN A 62 -10.57 -5.99 2.21
CA ASN A 62 -11.22 -5.43 3.40
C ASN A 62 -10.90 -6.30 4.63
N VAL A 63 -10.65 -5.65 5.75
CA VAL A 63 -10.47 -6.28 7.07
C VAL A 63 -11.74 -6.03 7.87
N GLU A 64 -12.63 -7.03 7.92
CA GLU A 64 -13.95 -6.86 8.55
C GLU A 64 -13.98 -7.18 10.05
N ASP A 65 -13.11 -8.09 10.52
CA ASP A 65 -13.14 -8.59 11.90
C ASP A 65 -11.80 -9.26 12.25
N ILE A 66 -11.04 -8.68 13.19
CA ILE A 66 -9.74 -9.23 13.65
C ILE A 66 -9.93 -10.66 14.19
N ASP A 67 -11.08 -10.91 14.81
CA ASP A 67 -11.38 -12.17 15.48
C ASP A 67 -11.77 -13.30 14.52
N LYS A 68 -12.12 -12.98 13.26
CA LYS A 68 -12.57 -13.99 12.28
C LYS A 68 -11.52 -14.38 11.25
N VAL A 69 -10.34 -13.74 11.23
CA VAL A 69 -9.21 -14.02 10.30
C VAL A 69 -9.66 -14.18 8.83
N GLN A 70 -10.77 -13.55 8.44
CA GLN A 70 -11.30 -13.65 7.08
C GLN A 70 -11.07 -12.34 6.34
N LEU A 71 -10.10 -12.37 5.45
CA LEU A 71 -9.81 -11.29 4.51
C LEU A 71 -10.79 -11.39 3.35
N LYS A 72 -11.53 -10.32 3.06
CA LYS A 72 -12.43 -10.30 1.91
C LYS A 72 -11.79 -9.56 0.76
N PHE A 73 -11.67 -10.26 -0.37
CA PHE A 73 -11.29 -9.63 -1.63
C PHE A 73 -12.25 -8.48 -1.94
N ASP A 74 -11.68 -7.32 -2.18
CA ASP A 74 -12.42 -6.12 -2.52
C ASP A 74 -12.36 -5.90 -4.04
N GLN A 75 -11.14 -5.75 -4.56
CA GLN A 75 -10.93 -5.42 -5.96
C GLN A 75 -9.49 -5.62 -6.41
N ALA A 76 -9.29 -5.60 -7.73
CA ALA A 76 -7.96 -5.55 -8.34
C ALA A 76 -7.80 -4.30 -9.20
N VAL A 77 -6.58 -3.79 -9.23
CA VAL A 77 -6.12 -2.68 -10.06
C VAL A 77 -4.84 -3.13 -10.78
N LYS A 78 -4.77 -2.90 -12.09
CA LYS A 78 -3.52 -2.99 -12.84
C LYS A 78 -3.05 -1.58 -13.15
N ILE A 79 -1.86 -1.25 -12.71
CA ILE A 79 -1.21 0.01 -13.07
C ILE A 79 -0.50 -0.22 -14.42
N ASN A 80 -1.28 -0.21 -15.50
CA ASN A 80 -0.71 -0.20 -16.84
C ASN A 80 -0.08 1.17 -17.07
N GLU A 81 1.24 1.27 -16.99
CA GLU A 81 1.91 2.31 -17.74
C GLU A 81 1.78 1.96 -19.22
N ASP A 82 1.52 2.95 -20.07
CA ASP A 82 1.59 2.84 -21.54
C ASP A 82 3.00 2.50 -22.06
N ASN A 83 3.81 1.79 -21.28
CA ASN A 83 5.12 1.26 -21.62
C ASN A 83 4.94 -0.06 -22.38
N LYS A 84 4.49 0.06 -23.63
CA LYS A 84 4.51 -1.03 -24.65
C LYS A 84 5.89 -1.66 -24.87
N ASN A 85 6.96 -1.11 -24.29
CA ASN A 85 8.33 -1.57 -24.43
C ASN A 85 8.93 -1.88 -23.04
N ASN A 86 8.30 -2.80 -22.29
CA ASN A 86 8.83 -3.34 -21.03
C ASN A 86 9.84 -4.47 -21.28
N GLU A 87 10.78 -4.29 -22.20
CA GLU A 87 11.89 -5.26 -22.39
C GLU A 87 12.94 -5.15 -21.25
N ASP A 88 12.97 -4.04 -20.50
CA ASP A 88 14.09 -3.70 -19.60
C ASP A 88 13.77 -3.59 -18.10
N ASN A 89 12.59 -3.97 -17.59
CA ASN A 89 12.24 -3.86 -16.14
C ASN A 89 12.47 -2.45 -15.54
N LYS A 90 12.45 -1.39 -16.36
CA LYS A 90 13.01 -0.08 -16.00
C LYS A 90 12.16 0.73 -15.01
N TYR A 91 10.90 0.33 -14.80
CA TYR A 91 9.90 1.10 -14.06
C TYR A 91 9.42 0.34 -12.82
N GLU A 92 10.29 0.21 -11.82
CA GLU A 92 9.96 -0.38 -10.52
C GLU A 92 9.25 0.63 -9.61
N ILE A 93 8.20 0.18 -8.92
CA ILE A 93 7.53 0.97 -7.87
C ILE A 93 8.49 1.20 -6.70
N LYS A 94 8.91 2.45 -6.52
CA LYS A 94 9.77 2.90 -5.42
C LYS A 94 9.01 2.98 -4.10
N SER A 95 7.77 3.47 -4.14
CA SER A 95 6.90 3.61 -2.96
C SER A 95 5.49 3.23 -3.33
N LEU A 96 4.77 2.59 -2.41
CA LEU A 96 3.39 2.15 -2.57
C LEU A 96 2.70 2.34 -1.22
N CYS A 97 1.48 2.86 -1.20
CA CYS A 97 0.67 2.94 0.01
C CYS A 97 -0.82 3.03 -0.33
N VAL A 98 -1.67 2.74 0.65
CA VAL A 98 -3.12 2.80 0.51
C VAL A 98 -3.76 3.48 1.72
N SER A 99 -4.81 4.26 1.50
CA SER A 99 -5.60 4.86 2.58
C SER A 99 -6.77 3.98 2.98
N ASP A 100 -7.40 4.29 4.13
CA ASP A 100 -8.65 3.64 4.55
C ASP A 100 -9.79 3.90 3.55
N ASP A 101 -9.81 5.08 2.91
CA ASP A 101 -10.75 5.42 1.83
C ASP A 101 -10.43 4.74 0.48
N LYS A 102 -9.50 3.78 0.45
CA LYS A 102 -9.06 3.06 -0.76
C LYS A 102 -8.48 3.97 -1.85
N LYS A 103 -7.76 5.03 -1.45
CA LYS A 103 -6.90 5.81 -2.32
C LYS A 103 -5.54 5.11 -2.39
N LEU A 104 -5.15 4.70 -3.58
CA LEU A 104 -3.88 4.04 -3.87
C LEU A 104 -2.87 5.08 -4.34
N ALA A 105 -1.73 5.20 -3.65
CA ALA A 105 -0.63 6.04 -4.10
C ALA A 105 0.61 5.20 -4.41
N TYR A 106 1.28 5.53 -5.51
CA TYR A 106 2.51 4.87 -5.91
C TYR A 106 3.48 5.83 -6.58
N ILE A 107 4.78 5.53 -6.44
CA ILE A 107 5.88 6.30 -7.01
C ILE A 107 6.68 5.39 -7.94
N VAL A 108 6.85 5.81 -9.19
CA VAL A 108 7.79 5.20 -10.15
C VAL A 108 8.86 6.22 -10.49
N GLU A 109 8.58 7.12 -11.42
CA GLU A 109 9.34 8.36 -11.61
C GLU A 109 8.64 9.52 -10.90
N ASP A 110 7.34 9.65 -11.16
CA ASP A 110 6.43 10.58 -10.51
C ASP A 110 5.59 9.89 -9.44
N CYS A 111 4.86 10.71 -8.67
CA CYS A 111 3.86 10.27 -7.72
C CYS A 111 2.48 10.27 -8.37
N TYR A 112 1.78 9.14 -8.27
CA TYR A 112 0.42 8.96 -8.76
C TYR A 112 -0.52 8.57 -7.63
N ILE A 113 -1.75 9.10 -7.67
CA ILE A 113 -2.84 8.73 -6.76
C ILE A 113 -4.06 8.31 -7.58
N ILE A 114 -4.61 7.14 -7.28
CA ILE A 114 -5.81 6.57 -7.91
C ILE A 114 -6.87 6.38 -6.83
N ASP A 115 -8.11 6.79 -7.12
CA ASP A 115 -9.26 6.37 -6.33
C ASP A 115 -9.66 4.96 -6.75
N MET A 116 -9.45 3.95 -5.90
CA MET A 116 -9.81 2.58 -6.28
C MET A 116 -11.32 2.38 -6.35
N ASN A 117 -12.14 3.19 -5.66
CA ASN A 117 -13.60 3.14 -5.77
C ASN A 117 -14.09 3.77 -7.08
N ASN A 118 -13.28 4.63 -7.70
CA ASN A 118 -13.58 5.29 -8.98
C ASN A 118 -12.36 5.23 -9.91
N LYS A 119 -12.15 4.05 -10.50
CA LYS A 119 -10.92 3.71 -11.25
C LYS A 119 -10.62 4.61 -12.44
N ASP A 120 -11.62 5.32 -12.96
CA ASP A 120 -11.47 6.27 -14.06
C ASP A 120 -10.90 7.63 -13.61
N LYS A 121 -10.85 7.89 -12.29
CA LYS A 121 -10.26 9.10 -11.71
C LYS A 121 -8.83 8.85 -11.25
N LYS A 122 -7.86 9.16 -12.12
CA LYS A 122 -6.48 9.44 -11.70
C LYS A 122 -6.46 10.84 -11.09
N ILE A 123 -6.23 10.93 -9.78
CA ILE A 123 -6.47 12.17 -9.04
C ILE A 123 -5.28 13.14 -9.15
N VAL A 124 -4.03 12.65 -9.05
CA VAL A 124 -2.84 13.53 -9.07
C VAL A 124 -1.66 12.85 -9.78
N SER A 125 -0.92 13.64 -10.55
CA SER A 125 0.42 13.33 -11.09
C SER A 125 1.34 14.50 -10.75
N SER A 126 2.34 14.26 -9.88
CA SER A 126 3.44 15.16 -9.47
C SER A 126 3.10 16.63 -9.10
N ILE A 127 3.32 17.00 -7.83
CA ILE A 127 3.12 18.34 -7.27
C ILE A 127 4.08 19.40 -7.85
N ASP A 128 5.30 19.04 -8.27
CA ASP A 128 6.27 19.96 -8.86
C ASP A 128 7.23 19.21 -9.79
N LYS A 129 7.46 19.72 -11.00
CA LYS A 129 8.39 19.18 -12.00
C LYS A 129 9.85 19.11 -11.52
N TYR A 130 10.20 19.83 -10.46
CA TYR A 130 11.56 19.84 -9.88
C TYR A 130 11.71 18.96 -8.65
N ALA A 131 10.61 18.36 -8.17
CA ALA A 131 10.59 17.51 -6.98
C ALA A 131 10.62 16.03 -7.36
N ALA A 132 11.73 15.36 -7.07
CA ALA A 132 11.84 13.92 -7.23
C ALA A 132 11.16 13.22 -6.03
N ALA A 133 9.97 12.67 -6.25
CA ALA A 133 9.25 11.86 -5.27
C ALA A 133 10.08 10.63 -4.86
N LYS A 134 10.16 10.35 -3.55
CA LYS A 134 10.97 9.25 -2.99
C LYS A 134 10.16 8.27 -2.16
N TYR A 135 9.25 8.77 -1.34
CA TYR A 135 8.43 7.96 -0.46
C TYR A 135 7.08 8.64 -0.24
N CYS A 136 6.03 7.85 -0.09
CA CYS A 136 4.69 8.34 0.23
C CYS A 136 3.98 7.43 1.22
N THR A 137 3.07 8.03 1.99
CA THR A 137 2.21 7.32 2.95
C THR A 137 0.93 8.13 3.22
N PHE A 138 -0.01 7.54 3.96
CA PHE A 138 -1.15 8.23 4.53
C PHE A 138 -1.02 8.25 6.05
N ASN A 139 -1.46 9.34 6.69
CA ASN A 139 -1.56 9.38 8.14
C ASN A 139 -2.92 8.91 8.65
N LEU A 140 -3.08 8.81 9.97
CA LEU A 140 -4.31 8.37 10.64
C LEU A 140 -5.55 9.23 10.33
N LYS A 141 -5.37 10.49 9.89
CA LYS A 141 -6.48 11.37 9.46
C LYS A 141 -6.82 11.19 7.98
N GLY A 142 -6.12 10.29 7.31
CA GLY A 142 -6.22 10.06 5.88
C GLY A 142 -5.47 11.09 5.03
N GLU A 143 -4.68 12.01 5.58
CA GLU A 143 -3.87 13.01 4.85
C GLU A 143 -2.72 12.33 4.10
N PHE A 144 -2.45 12.76 2.87
CA PHE A 144 -1.37 12.21 2.06
C PHE A 144 -0.05 12.90 2.40
N ILE A 145 0.97 12.09 2.69
CA ILE A 145 2.32 12.54 3.01
C ILE A 145 3.25 12.12 1.89
N LEU A 146 3.98 13.09 1.32
CA LEU A 146 4.99 12.86 0.29
C LEU A 146 6.35 13.35 0.77
N TYR A 147 7.36 12.49 0.71
CA TYR A 147 8.76 12.88 0.83
C TYR A 147 9.38 12.98 -0.56
N SER A 148 9.98 14.14 -0.85
CA SER A 148 10.66 14.41 -2.12
C SER A 148 12.00 15.12 -1.93
N VAL A 149 12.84 15.01 -2.95
CA VAL A 149 14.08 15.79 -3.05
C VAL A 149 13.95 16.80 -4.20
N ILE A 150 14.08 18.08 -3.89
CA ILE A 150 14.14 19.15 -4.90
C ILE A 150 15.59 19.39 -5.27
N LYS A 151 15.87 19.33 -6.58
CA LYS A 151 17.15 19.75 -7.14
C LYS A 151 17.09 21.24 -7.43
N ASN A 152 17.88 22.04 -6.70
CA ASN A 152 18.05 23.45 -7.02
C ASN A 152 19.35 23.63 -7.79
N TYR A 153 19.27 24.00 -9.07
CA TYR A 153 20.46 24.25 -9.89
C TYR A 153 21.18 25.55 -9.53
N SER A 154 20.58 26.41 -8.70
CA SER A 154 21.11 27.73 -8.32
C SER A 154 21.76 27.75 -6.93
N THR A 155 21.52 26.76 -6.08
CA THR A 155 22.17 26.60 -4.76
C THR A 155 22.89 25.26 -4.69
N ILE A 156 24.07 25.22 -4.07
CA ILE A 156 24.84 23.98 -3.86
C ILE A 156 24.09 23.13 -2.84
N GLY A 157 23.16 22.28 -3.27
CA GLY A 157 22.53 21.29 -2.40
C GLY A 157 21.14 20.83 -2.85
N ASP A 158 20.90 19.54 -2.61
CA ASP A 158 19.57 18.93 -2.70
C ASP A 158 18.76 19.27 -1.44
N HIS A 159 17.51 19.73 -1.62
CA HIS A 159 16.60 20.01 -0.52
C HIS A 159 15.63 18.86 -0.30
N LYS A 160 15.56 18.38 0.94
CA LYS A 160 14.60 17.35 1.38
C LYS A 160 13.34 18.03 1.88
N ILE A 161 12.20 17.68 1.30
CA ILE A 161 10.90 18.28 1.63
C ILE A 161 9.89 17.18 1.96
N ILE A 162 9.10 17.42 3.00
CA ILE A 162 7.91 16.64 3.33
C ILE A 162 6.70 17.52 3.04
N TRP A 163 5.81 17.01 2.22
CA TRP A 163 4.54 17.63 1.87
C TRP A 163 3.42 16.88 2.56
N ILE A 164 2.39 17.60 2.99
CA ILE A 164 1.19 17.03 3.62
C ILE A 164 0.00 17.65 2.90
N TYR A 165 -0.84 16.82 2.29
CA TYR A 165 -2.01 17.25 1.55
C TYR A 165 -3.29 16.78 2.22
N SER A 166 -4.26 17.68 2.31
CA SER A 166 -5.61 17.29 2.70
C SER A 166 -6.25 16.49 1.56
N THR A 167 -6.87 15.37 1.92
CA THR A 167 -7.52 14.45 0.95
C THR A 167 -9.03 14.69 0.90
N GLN A 168 -9.51 15.62 1.72
CA GLN A 168 -10.87 16.09 1.72
C GLN A 168 -11.08 17.02 0.53
N THR A 169 -11.60 16.47 -0.56
CA THR A 169 -11.92 17.24 -1.75
C THR A 169 -13.14 18.12 -1.50
N LYS A 170 -12.93 19.43 -1.30
CA LYS A 170 -13.88 20.41 -1.86
C LYS A 170 -13.41 20.67 -3.29
N ASN A 171 -14.16 20.17 -4.28
CA ASN A 171 -13.96 20.40 -5.74
C ASN A 171 -12.88 19.56 -6.46
N ASP A 172 -12.73 18.26 -6.16
CA ASP A 172 -11.88 17.33 -6.93
C ASP A 172 -10.38 17.76 -7.07
N LYS A 173 -9.91 18.71 -6.25
CA LYS A 173 -8.52 19.15 -6.15
C LYS A 173 -8.06 19.08 -4.70
N TRP A 174 -6.80 18.74 -4.51
CA TRP A 174 -6.15 18.67 -3.21
C TRP A 174 -5.48 20.02 -2.97
N GLU A 175 -5.85 20.69 -1.88
CA GLU A 175 -5.21 21.93 -1.39
C GLU A 175 -4.05 21.60 -0.46
#